data_AF-A0A699W9E9-F1
#
_entry.id   AF-A0A699W9E9-F1
#
_cell.length_a   1.000
_cell.length_b   1.000
_cell.length_c   1.000
_cell.angle_alpha   90.00
_cell.angle_beta   90.00
_cell.angle_gamma   90.00
#
_symmetry.space_group_name_H-M   'P 1'
#
loop_
_entity.id
_entity.type
_entity.pdbx_description
1 polymer ?
#
loop_
_entity_poly.entity_id
_entity_poly.type
_entity_poly.pdbx_seq_one_letter_code
_entity_poly.pdbx_strand_id
1 'polypeptide(L)' 'IISALQARTLLSYGCEGFLATIHDTNSDVPSIHDQPIVSEFPDELPGIPPVREVEFNIELIPGAEPIS' A
#
# COMPACT_ATOMS: atom_id res chain seq x y z
N ILE A 1 21.51 6.22 4.74
CA ILE A 1 20.53 5.51 3.90
C ILE A 1 19.62 4.74 4.85
N ILE A 2 18.31 4.98 4.80
CA ILE A 2 17.33 4.24 5.61
C ILE A 2 16.52 3.32 4.70
N SER A 3 15.97 2.25 5.25
CA SER A 3 15.06 1.39 4.49
C SER A 3 13.70 2.05 4.27
N ALA A 4 12.97 1.60 3.26
CA ALA A 4 11.59 2.05 2.99
C ALA A 4 10.66 1.81 4.19
N LEU A 5 10.86 0.70 4.93
CA LEU A 5 10.07 0.39 6.12
C LEU A 5 10.29 1.43 7.22
N GLN A 6 11.55 1.83 7.43
CA GLN A 6 11.90 2.86 8.41
C GLN A 6 11.39 4.25 8.00
N ALA A 7 11.48 4.59 6.71
CA ALA A 7 10.91 5.83 6.19
C ALA A 7 9.40 5.90 6.42
N ARG A 8 8.68 4.80 6.18
CA ARG A 8 7.24 4.69 6.43
C ARG A 8 6.88 4.92 7.90
N THR A 9 7.65 4.35 8.81
CA THR A 9 7.46 4.57 10.25
C THR A 9 7.64 6.05 10.62
N LEU A 10 8.66 6.74 10.10
CA LEU A 10 8.87 8.16 10.39
C LEU A 10 7.75 9.04 9.84
N LEU A 11 7.28 8.78 8.62
CA LEU A 11 6.12 9.46 8.05
C LEU A 11 4.86 9.26 8.90
N SER A 12 4.67 8.06 9.46
CA SER A 12 3.53 7.78 10.34
C SER A 12 3.56 8.54 11.68
N TYR A 13 4.75 8.97 12.11
CA TYR A 13 4.93 9.83 13.29
C TYR A 13 4.77 11.33 12.96
N GLY A 14 4.38 11.67 11.74
CA GLY A 14 4.13 13.05 11.32
C GLY A 14 5.38 13.79 10.82
N CYS A 15 6.48 13.09 10.56
CA CYS A 15 7.63 13.69 9.88
C CYS A 15 7.27 13.99 8.42
N GLU A 16 7.73 15.14 7.91
CA GLU A 16 7.64 15.47 6.48
C GLU A 16 8.71 14.72 5.69
N GLY A 17 8.34 14.22 4.51
CA GLY A 17 9.26 13.55 3.59
C GLY A 17 9.09 14.06 2.18
N PHE A 18 10.22 14.18 1.46
CA PHE A 18 10.25 14.58 0.07
C PHE A 18 10.82 13.44 -0.78
N LEU A 19 10.17 13.16 -1.89
CA LEU A 19 10.66 12.22 -2.89
C LEU A 19 11.43 13.00 -3.95
N ALA A 20 12.68 12.63 -4.18
CA ALA A 20 13.49 13.17 -5.26
C ALA A 20 13.85 12.03 -6.22
N THR A 21 13.56 12.22 -7.50
CA THR A 21 13.92 11.28 -8.56
C THR A 21 15.15 11.81 -9.29
N ILE A 22 16.19 11.00 -9.39
CA ILE A 22 17.38 11.31 -10.18
C ILE A 22 17.20 10.61 -11.52
N HIS A 23 17.14 11.40 -12.59
CA HIS A 23 17.18 10.89 -13.95
C HIS A 23 18.59 11.08 -14.50
N ASP A 24 19.23 10.00 -14.94
CA ASP A 24 20.48 10.10 -15.68
C ASP A 24 20.18 10.67 -17.07
N THR A 25 20.78 11.81 -17.40
CA THR A 25 20.58 12.49 -18.69
C THR A 25 21.59 12.04 -19.75
N ASN A 26 22.57 11.20 -19.38
CA ASN A 26 23.57 10.67 -20.31
C ASN A 26 23.22 9.29 -20.87
N SER A 27 22.26 8.59 -20.28
CA SER A 27 21.72 7.36 -20.86
C SER A 27 20.74 7.72 -21.97
N ASP A 28 20.93 7.11 -23.14
CA ASP A 28 19.92 7.09 -24.21
C ASP A 28 18.55 6.79 -23.58
N VAL A 29 17.52 7.56 -23.93
CA VAL A 29 16.19 7.42 -23.32
C VAL A 29 15.76 5.97 -23.49
N PRO A 30 15.62 5.17 -22.41
CA PRO A 30 15.19 3.79 -22.55
C PRO A 30 13.84 3.79 -23.24
N SER A 31 13.69 2.97 -24.28
CA SER A 31 12.38 2.84 -24.90
C SER A 31 11.41 2.28 -23.85
N ILE A 32 10.10 2.52 -24.01
CA ILE A 32 9.07 1.96 -23.11
C ILE A 32 9.17 0.42 -23.03
N HIS A 33 9.79 -0.23 -24.02
CA HIS A 33 10.05 -1.68 -24.02
C HIS A 33 11.21 -2.12 -23.11
N ASP A 34 12.11 -1.20 -22.73
CA ASP A 34 13.27 -1.46 -21.87
C ASP A 34 12.95 -1.28 -20.38
N GLN A 35 11.83 -0.63 -20.07
CA GLN A 35 11.35 -0.50 -18.69
C GLN A 35 10.56 -1.75 -18.32
N PRO A 36 10.82 -2.38 -17.16
CA PRO A 36 9.98 -3.46 -16.69
C PRO A 36 8.56 -2.89 -16.51
N ILE A 37 7.66 -3.29 -17.39
CA ILE A 37 6.25 -2.95 -17.29
C ILE A 37 5.76 -3.60 -16.00
N VAL A 38 5.46 -2.79 -14.98
CA VAL A 38 4.78 -3.26 -13.78
C VAL A 38 3.31 -3.48 -14.14
N SER A 39 3.06 -4.52 -14.94
CA SER A 39 1.73 -5.05 -15.19
C SER A 39 1.71 -6.48 -14.71
N GLU A 40 1.49 -6.60 -13.41
CA GLU A 40 0.85 -7.77 -12.83
C GLU A 40 0.00 -7.28 -11.65
N PHE A 41 -0.81 -6.24 -11.88
CA PHE A 41 -2.05 -6.17 -11.14
C PHE A 41 -2.92 -7.27 -11.74
N PRO A 42 -3.29 -8.31 -10.98
CA PRO A 42 -4.17 -9.33 -11.51
C PRO A 42 -5.45 -8.64 -12.00
N ASP A 43 -5.88 -8.97 -13.23
CA ASP A 43 -7.15 -8.46 -13.81
C ASP A 43 -8.34 -8.77 -12.89
N GLU A 44 -8.19 -9.81 -12.07
CA GLU A 44 -8.98 -10.04 -10.89
C GLU A 44 -8.29 -9.37 -9.70
N LEU A 45 -8.79 -8.20 -9.26
CA LEU A 45 -8.63 -7.82 -7.86
C LEU A 45 -8.94 -9.08 -7.04
N PRO A 46 -8.08 -9.51 -6.08
CA PRO A 46 -8.36 -10.72 -5.31
C PRO A 46 -9.77 -10.54 -4.79
N GLY A 47 -10.69 -11.35 -5.34
CA GLY A 47 -12.11 -11.09 -5.25
C GLY A 47 -12.50 -10.90 -3.79
N ILE A 48 -13.66 -10.24 -3.57
CA ILE A 48 -14.32 -10.20 -2.25
C ILE A 48 -14.02 -11.54 -1.57
N PRO A 49 -13.34 -11.54 -0.41
CA PRO A 49 -12.88 -12.78 0.19
C PRO A 49 -14.08 -13.75 0.22
N PRO A 50 -13.92 -15.00 -0.25
CA PRO A 50 -15.03 -15.96 -0.24
C PRO A 50 -15.67 -15.93 1.13
N VAL A 51 -17.01 -16.00 1.23
CA VAL A 51 -17.74 -15.94 2.50
C VAL A 51 -17.04 -16.88 3.47
N ARG A 52 -16.22 -16.31 4.34
CA ARG A 52 -15.51 -17.08 5.35
C ARG A 52 -16.53 -17.17 6.46
N GLU A 53 -16.88 -18.37 6.89
CA GLU A 53 -17.52 -18.59 8.20
C GLU A 53 -16.50 -18.28 9.31
N VAL A 54 -15.87 -17.09 9.28
CA VAL A 54 -15.21 -16.57 10.48
C VAL A 54 -16.34 -16.07 11.35
N GLU A 55 -16.60 -16.80 12.42
CA GLU A 55 -17.40 -16.32 13.52
C GLU A 55 -16.66 -15.11 14.12
N PHE A 56 -17.01 -13.91 13.64
CA PHE A 56 -16.47 -12.68 14.19
C PHE A 56 -17.12 -12.44 15.54
N ASN A 57 -16.38 -12.71 16.61
CA ASN A 57 -16.78 -12.32 17.95
C ASN A 57 -16.67 -10.79 18.05
N ILE A 58 -17.81 -10.11 18.12
CA ILE A 58 -17.88 -8.69 18.44
C ILE A 58 -17.97 -8.56 19.95
N GLU A 59 -16.87 -8.19 20.59
CA GLU A 59 -16.88 -7.83 22.00
C GLU A 59 -17.48 -6.43 22.15
N LEU A 60 -18.64 -6.35 22.81
CA LEU A 60 -19.25 -5.08 23.14
C LEU A 60 -18.65 -4.55 24.44
N ILE A 61 -18.30 -3.27 24.46
CA ILE A 61 -18.05 -2.56 25.71
C ILE A 61 -19.37 -2.50 26.52
N PRO A 62 -19.32 -2.61 27.86
CA PRO A 62 -20.51 -2.45 28.69
C PRO A 62 -21.20 -1.11 28.42
N GLY A 63 -22.47 -1.15 28.00
CA GLY A 63 -23.26 0.04 27.66
C GLY A 63 -23.37 0.38 26.16
N ALA A 64 -22.88 -0.47 25.26
CA ALA A 64 -23.17 -0.34 23.83
C ALA A 64 -24.66 -0.61 23.56
N GLU A 65 -25.36 0.38 22.99
CA GLU A 65 -26.75 0.26 22.54
C GLU A 65 -26.84 0.27 21.01
N PRO A 66 -27.81 -0.44 20.39
CA PRO A 66 -28.04 -0.37 18.96
C PRO A 66 -28.48 1.03 18.52
N ILE A 67 -27.92 1.51 17.41
CA ILE A 67 -28.41 2.72 16.74
C ILE A 67 -29.60 2.31 15.85
N SER A 68 -30.77 2.96 16.05
CA SER A 68 -31.96 2.81 15.19
C SER A 68 -31.95 3.75 13.99
#